data_AF-A0ABC9W3S4-F1
#
_entry.id   AF-A0ABC9W3S4-F1
#
_cell.length_a   1.000
_cell.length_b   1.000
_cell.length_c   1.000
_cell.angle_alpha   90.00
_cell.angle_beta   90.00
_cell.angle_gamma   90.00
#
_symmetry.space_group_name_H-M   'P 1'
#
loop_
_entity.id
_entity.type
_entity.pdbx_description
1 polymer ?
#
loop_
_entity_poly.entity_id
_entity_poly.type
_entity_poly.pdbx_seq_one_letter_code
_entity_poly.pdbx_strand_id
1 'polypeptide(L)'
;MTAWEKTKKAKAQFELKMSSVVSDNKKGFFKYVNSKRRSKENIGPILVEDGHLTNRNEEKVEAFSAIFASVFNNTDRPWAAQFPESEDRECGNSGFPFVDAENHPSGQVVQLWDEQVHGALGEKLAQSVVANGATSGWQLITSSVPQGSILGPVMFNIFIDNLDAGVECTITSLLMIPNCEVLLTLSRDKADTLQRDLDRLEHWAMINGMKFNKLKCQILHLGQSNSGHKYKLGEEWLESSPAERDLGVLADSRLNMSQQCVRAAKRTNFILGCIKHSITSWSNKVIILLYSALVQPHLEFWAPHFKKDVKVLEWIQRRAIKLVKGLEEMSYEKELGTLSFSGLEKRRLKAKLITLYSFLRRASGEGGAELFSLVSSDRTHGNGSKLCQGRFRPDIRIIE
;
A
#
# COMPACT_ATOMS: atom_id res chain seq x y z
N MET A 1 49.49 -9.34 -1.49
CA MET A 1 48.04 -9.17 -1.71
C MET A 1 47.47 -10.48 -2.26
N THR A 2 46.58 -11.14 -1.52
CA THR A 2 45.94 -12.41 -1.93
C THR A 2 44.93 -12.20 -3.07
N ALA A 3 44.55 -13.27 -3.78
CA ALA A 3 43.53 -13.20 -4.83
C ALA A 3 42.19 -12.64 -4.30
N TRP A 4 41.81 -13.03 -3.08
CA TRP A 4 40.63 -12.52 -2.39
C TRP A 4 40.70 -11.00 -2.13
N GLU A 5 41.85 -10.49 -1.67
CA GLU A 5 42.05 -9.05 -1.45
C GLU A 5 41.96 -8.25 -2.75
N LYS A 6 42.51 -8.78 -3.85
CA LYS A 6 42.40 -8.18 -5.19
C LYS A 6 40.94 -8.08 -5.63
N THR A 7 40.17 -9.15 -5.48
CA THR A 7 38.74 -9.16 -5.82
C THR A 7 37.93 -8.19 -4.96
N LYS A 8 38.20 -8.14 -3.65
CA LYS A 8 37.55 -7.20 -2.73
C LYS A 8 37.84 -5.75 -3.09
N LYS A 9 39.10 -5.43 -3.42
CA LYS A 9 39.53 -4.09 -3.84
C LYS A 9 38.90 -3.66 -5.17
N ALA A 10 38.88 -4.55 -6.16
CA ALA A 10 38.24 -4.29 -7.46
C ALA A 10 36.73 -4.04 -7.31
N LYS A 11 36.05 -4.85 -6.49
CA LYS A 11 34.62 -4.67 -6.18
C LYS A 11 34.34 -3.32 -5.51
N ALA A 12 35.15 -2.93 -4.53
CA ALA A 12 35.02 -1.63 -3.87
C ALA A 12 35.22 -0.45 -4.84
N GLN A 13 36.19 -0.56 -5.76
CA GLN A 13 36.42 0.47 -6.79
C GLN A 13 35.26 0.56 -7.78
N PHE A 14 34.68 -0.56 -8.17
CA PHE A 14 33.50 -0.59 -9.05
C PHE A 14 32.29 0.10 -8.41
N GLU A 15 31.99 -0.22 -7.14
CA GLU A 15 30.90 0.43 -6.38
C GLU A 15 31.10 1.95 -6.28
N LEU A 16 32.34 2.38 -6.03
CA LEU A 16 32.69 3.80 -5.94
C LEU A 16 32.49 4.51 -7.29
N LYS A 17 32.99 3.91 -8.38
CA LYS A 17 32.81 4.44 -9.74
C LYS A 17 31.34 4.56 -10.13
N MET A 18 30.53 3.56 -9.78
CA MET A 18 29.09 3.61 -10.02
C MET A 18 28.40 4.72 -9.23
N SER A 19 28.79 4.95 -7.97
CA SER A 19 28.22 6.04 -7.17
C SER A 19 28.57 7.42 -7.72
N SER A 20 29.75 7.59 -8.32
CA SER A 20 30.15 8.88 -8.90
C SER A 20 29.42 9.25 -10.19
N VAL A 21 28.89 8.26 -10.92
CA VAL A 21 28.16 8.48 -12.19
C VAL A 21 26.64 8.28 -12.03
N VAL A 22 26.13 8.26 -10.79
CA VAL A 22 24.71 7.98 -10.54
C VAL A 22 23.80 9.03 -11.16
N SER A 23 24.26 10.29 -11.26
CA SER A 23 23.51 11.38 -11.89
C SER A 23 23.12 11.03 -13.32
N ASP A 24 24.03 10.36 -14.02
CA ASP A 24 23.95 10.08 -15.44
C ASP A 24 23.33 8.69 -15.68
N ASN A 25 23.61 7.72 -14.80
CA ASN A 25 23.12 6.34 -14.92
C ASN A 25 22.46 5.80 -13.64
N LYS A 26 21.32 6.40 -13.27
CA LYS A 26 20.50 5.95 -12.14
C LYS A 26 20.07 4.48 -12.29
N LYS A 27 19.61 4.08 -13.48
CA LYS A 27 19.12 2.72 -13.77
C LYS A 27 20.18 1.66 -13.50
N GLY A 28 21.42 1.87 -13.95
CA GLY A 28 22.54 0.95 -13.75
C GLY A 28 22.86 0.74 -12.27
N PHE A 29 22.90 1.83 -11.50
CA PHE A 29 23.13 1.75 -10.05
C PHE A 29 22.04 0.94 -9.33
N PHE A 30 20.77 1.28 -9.57
CA PHE A 30 19.65 0.57 -8.93
C PHE A 30 19.56 -0.89 -9.36
N LYS A 31 19.91 -1.22 -10.60
CA LYS A 31 20.00 -2.61 -11.08
C LYS A 31 21.03 -3.41 -10.28
N TYR A 32 22.23 -2.87 -10.07
CA TYR A 32 23.26 -3.51 -9.24
C TYR A 32 22.77 -3.69 -7.79
N VAL A 33 22.22 -2.65 -7.18
CA VAL A 33 21.73 -2.71 -5.80
C VAL A 33 20.62 -3.74 -5.63
N ASN A 34 19.66 -3.78 -6.55
CA ASN A 34 18.58 -4.78 -6.53
C ASN A 34 19.11 -6.20 -6.74
N SER A 35 20.15 -6.39 -7.58
CA SER A 35 20.81 -7.69 -7.73
C SER A 35 21.45 -8.21 -6.44
N LYS A 36 21.79 -7.32 -5.51
CA LYS A 36 22.34 -7.69 -4.19
C LYS A 36 21.28 -7.94 -3.13
N ARG A 37 20.03 -7.49 -3.35
CA ARG A 37 18.90 -7.71 -2.42
C ARG A 37 18.16 -9.00 -2.70
N ARG A 38 18.24 -9.54 -3.92
CA ARG A 38 17.56 -10.78 -4.31
C ARG A 38 18.27 -11.98 -3.69
N SER A 39 17.58 -12.71 -2.81
CA SER A 39 17.70 -14.18 -2.78
C SER A 39 17.37 -14.66 -4.19
N LYS A 40 18.14 -15.60 -4.76
CA LYS A 40 17.67 -16.36 -5.92
C LYS A 40 16.54 -17.25 -5.43
N GLU A 41 15.35 -16.70 -5.30
CA GLU A 41 14.14 -17.49 -5.11
C GLU A 41 13.77 -18.04 -6.49
N ASN A 42 14.16 -19.30 -6.72
CA ASN A 42 13.42 -20.10 -7.68
C ASN A 42 12.00 -20.23 -7.11
N ILE A 43 11.00 -19.97 -7.95
CA ILE A 43 9.60 -20.25 -7.63
C ILE A 43 9.54 -21.69 -7.11
N GLY A 44 9.06 -21.87 -5.88
CA GLY A 44 8.97 -23.18 -5.24
C GLY A 44 8.05 -24.14 -6.00
N PRO A 45 7.89 -25.39 -5.55
CA PRO A 45 6.91 -26.29 -6.11
C PRO A 45 5.49 -25.69 -6.01
N ILE A 46 4.68 -25.85 -7.05
CA ILE A 46 3.30 -25.34 -7.11
C ILE A 46 2.34 -26.51 -7.25
N LEU A 47 1.17 -26.42 -6.61
CA LEU A 47 0.09 -27.39 -6.75
C LEU A 47 -0.60 -27.17 -8.10
N VAL A 48 -0.61 -28.20 -8.95
CA VAL A 48 -1.33 -28.19 -10.25
C VAL A 48 -2.76 -28.71 -10.02
N GLU A 49 -3.68 -28.47 -10.97
CA GLU A 49 -5.10 -28.90 -10.88
C GLU A 49 -5.27 -30.39 -10.52
N ASP A 50 -4.33 -31.26 -10.92
CA ASP A 50 -4.33 -32.70 -10.60
C ASP A 50 -3.92 -33.03 -9.15
N GLY A 51 -3.73 -32.01 -8.29
CA GLY A 51 -3.41 -32.16 -6.87
C GLY A 51 -1.96 -32.55 -6.54
N HIS A 52 -1.08 -32.66 -7.52
CA HIS A 52 0.35 -32.93 -7.31
C HIS A 52 1.18 -31.65 -7.32
N LEU A 53 2.29 -31.66 -6.58
CA LEU A 53 3.27 -30.56 -6.56
C LEU A 53 4.24 -30.71 -7.72
N THR A 54 4.28 -29.72 -8.62
CA THR A 54 5.27 -29.67 -9.70
C THR A 54 6.37 -28.66 -9.42
N ASN A 55 7.61 -29.01 -9.79
CA ASN A 55 8.73 -28.09 -9.83
C ASN A 55 9.16 -27.73 -11.27
N ARG A 56 8.49 -28.28 -12.30
CA ARG A 56 8.84 -28.07 -13.71
C ARG A 56 8.30 -26.71 -14.17
N ASN A 57 9.13 -25.95 -14.87
CA ASN A 57 8.75 -24.58 -15.26
C ASN A 57 7.59 -24.57 -16.26
N GLU A 58 7.50 -25.59 -17.12
CA GLU A 58 6.42 -25.74 -18.11
C GLU A 58 5.06 -25.93 -17.43
N GLU A 59 4.99 -26.82 -16.45
CA GLU A 59 3.75 -27.09 -15.72
C GLU A 59 3.36 -25.90 -14.81
N LYS A 60 4.35 -25.19 -14.26
CA LYS A 60 4.10 -23.97 -13.49
C LYS A 60 3.47 -22.85 -14.33
N VAL A 61 3.97 -22.62 -15.55
CA VAL A 61 3.42 -21.54 -16.39
C VAL A 61 2.00 -21.86 -16.86
N GLU A 62 1.69 -23.13 -17.13
CA GLU A 62 0.32 -23.56 -17.45
C GLU A 62 -0.62 -23.40 -16.26
N ALA A 63 -0.20 -23.86 -15.07
CA ALA A 63 -0.98 -23.69 -13.84
C ALA A 63 -1.26 -22.21 -13.55
N PHE A 64 -0.25 -21.34 -13.70
CA PHE A 64 -0.44 -19.90 -13.58
C PHE A 64 -1.38 -19.35 -14.65
N SER A 65 -1.22 -19.76 -15.91
CA SER A 65 -2.06 -19.27 -17.01
C SER A 65 -3.53 -19.62 -16.79
N ALA A 66 -3.82 -20.84 -16.33
CA ALA A 66 -5.17 -21.26 -15.97
C ALA A 66 -5.75 -20.43 -14.81
N ILE A 67 -4.96 -20.21 -13.74
CA ILE A 67 -5.37 -19.36 -12.61
C ILE A 67 -5.69 -17.95 -13.10
N PHE A 68 -4.79 -17.33 -13.85
CA PHE A 68 -5.02 -15.98 -14.36
C PHE A 68 -6.24 -15.93 -15.28
N ALA A 69 -6.47 -16.93 -16.13
CA ALA A 69 -7.61 -16.90 -17.04
C ALA A 69 -8.93 -17.08 -16.30
N SER A 70 -8.96 -17.88 -15.24
CA SER A 70 -10.15 -18.02 -14.39
C SER A 70 -10.56 -16.71 -13.70
N VAL A 71 -9.61 -15.79 -13.46
CA VAL A 71 -9.95 -14.46 -12.92
C VAL A 71 -10.74 -13.64 -13.94
N PHE A 72 -10.52 -13.88 -15.24
CA PHE A 72 -11.08 -13.10 -16.33
C PHE A 72 -12.23 -13.78 -17.08
N ASN A 73 -12.42 -15.07 -16.86
CA ASN A 73 -13.49 -15.85 -17.46
C ASN A 73 -14.37 -16.33 -16.31
N ASN A 74 -15.43 -15.58 -16.00
CA ASN A 74 -16.42 -15.94 -14.97
C ASN A 74 -17.01 -17.33 -15.30
N THR A 75 -16.38 -18.36 -14.75
CA THR A 75 -16.96 -19.69 -14.61
C THR A 75 -17.01 -19.93 -13.12
N ASP A 76 -18.19 -20.19 -12.58
CA ASP A 76 -18.47 -20.53 -11.18
C ASP A 76 -17.55 -21.64 -10.67
N ARG A 77 -16.32 -21.30 -10.27
CA ARG A 77 -15.46 -22.17 -9.49
C ARG A 77 -15.39 -21.63 -8.06
N PRO A 78 -15.90 -22.39 -7.07
CA PRO A 78 -15.83 -21.99 -5.68
C PRO A 78 -14.38 -22.12 -5.22
N TRP A 79 -13.64 -21.01 -5.16
CA TRP A 79 -12.37 -20.98 -4.45
C TRP A 79 -12.65 -20.78 -2.95
N ALA A 80 -13.07 -21.85 -2.31
CA ALA A 80 -12.94 -22.01 -0.87
C ALA A 80 -11.69 -22.86 -0.60
N ALA A 81 -10.69 -22.24 0.02
CA ALA A 81 -9.52 -22.80 0.71
C ALA A 81 -8.39 -23.48 -0.12
N GLN A 82 -7.14 -23.05 0.14
CA GLN A 82 -5.98 -23.90 0.52
C GLN A 82 -4.65 -23.09 0.59
N PHE A 83 -4.48 -22.27 1.63
CA PHE A 83 -3.22 -22.28 2.39
C PHE A 83 -3.51 -23.06 3.68
N PRO A 84 -2.55 -23.85 4.21
CA PRO A 84 -2.86 -24.77 5.31
C PRO A 84 -3.18 -23.98 6.58
N GLU A 85 -4.46 -24.00 6.98
CA GLU A 85 -4.86 -23.87 8.38
C GLU A 85 -5.24 -25.26 8.89
N SER A 86 -4.74 -25.56 10.10
CA SER A 86 -5.03 -26.75 10.87
C SER A 86 -6.52 -26.88 11.19
N GLU A 87 -7.06 -28.07 10.90
CA GLU A 87 -8.32 -28.77 11.29
C GLU A 87 -9.23 -28.06 12.34
N ASP A 88 -10.55 -27.94 12.13
CA ASP A 88 -11.55 -29.02 12.30
C ASP A 88 -12.89 -28.82 11.50
N ARG A 89 -13.68 -29.90 11.45
CA ARG A 89 -14.68 -30.39 10.46
C ARG A 89 -16.14 -29.85 10.45
N GLU A 90 -16.76 -30.02 9.25
CA GLU A 90 -18.15 -30.48 8.89
C GLU A 90 -19.39 -29.67 9.36
N CYS A 91 -20.56 -29.56 8.70
CA CYS A 91 -21.28 -30.07 7.51
C CYS A 91 -22.47 -29.08 7.28
N GLY A 92 -22.97 -28.73 6.10
CA GLY A 92 -23.89 -29.54 5.28
C GLY A 92 -24.95 -28.72 4.50
N ASN A 93 -25.22 -29.21 3.29
CA ASN A 93 -26.22 -28.91 2.24
C ASN A 93 -27.54 -28.15 2.50
N SER A 94 -27.92 -27.31 1.51
CA SER A 94 -29.19 -27.28 0.71
C SER A 94 -29.27 -25.88 0.01
N GLY A 95 -29.75 -25.63 -1.21
CA GLY A 95 -30.52 -26.35 -2.22
C GLY A 95 -31.65 -25.45 -2.72
N PHE A 96 -31.53 -24.94 -3.97
CA PHE A 96 -32.58 -24.34 -4.86
C PHE A 96 -33.07 -22.90 -4.58
N PRO A 97 -33.80 -22.22 -5.51
CA PRO A 97 -33.81 -22.24 -6.98
C PRO A 97 -33.69 -20.83 -7.63
N PHE A 98 -33.47 -20.85 -8.94
CA PHE A 98 -33.54 -19.75 -9.92
C PHE A 98 -34.93 -19.09 -9.97
N VAL A 99 -35.00 -17.74 -10.02
CA VAL A 99 -36.17 -16.98 -10.51
C VAL A 99 -35.68 -15.75 -11.28
N ASP A 100 -36.34 -15.55 -12.43
CA ASP A 100 -36.01 -14.67 -13.54
C ASP A 100 -35.90 -13.17 -13.23
N ALA A 101 -34.98 -12.53 -13.94
CA ALA A 101 -34.74 -11.09 -13.94
C ALA A 101 -35.70 -10.38 -14.91
N GLU A 102 -36.49 -9.43 -14.41
CA GLU A 102 -37.16 -8.43 -15.23
C GLU A 102 -36.43 -7.08 -15.15
N ASN A 103 -35.83 -6.72 -16.30
CA ASN A 103 -35.60 -5.39 -16.87
C ASN A 103 -35.52 -4.17 -15.94
N HIS A 104 -34.29 -3.70 -15.69
CA HIS A 104 -34.01 -2.32 -15.28
C HIS A 104 -32.87 -1.71 -16.15
N PRO A 105 -32.82 -0.37 -16.34
CA PRO A 105 -32.07 0.31 -17.39
C PRO A 105 -30.55 0.42 -17.15
N SER A 106 -30.02 -0.26 -16.13
CA SER A 106 -28.57 -0.39 -15.89
C SER A 106 -27.85 -1.26 -16.94
N GLY A 107 -28.60 -2.07 -17.71
CA GLY A 107 -28.06 -2.87 -18.81
C GLY A 107 -27.45 -2.03 -19.94
N GLN A 108 -27.83 -0.76 -20.12
CA GLN A 108 -27.33 0.07 -21.21
C GLN A 108 -25.85 0.45 -21.06
N VAL A 109 -25.36 0.69 -19.84
CA VAL A 109 -23.96 1.08 -19.61
C VAL A 109 -23.02 -0.13 -19.73
N VAL A 110 -23.45 -1.29 -19.21
CA VAL A 110 -22.72 -2.56 -19.35
C VAL A 110 -22.71 -3.02 -20.81
N GLN A 111 -23.84 -2.89 -21.54
CA GLN A 111 -23.91 -3.17 -22.98
C GLN A 111 -23.05 -2.20 -23.79
N LEU A 112 -23.04 -0.91 -23.46
CA LEU A 112 -22.14 0.07 -24.10
C LEU A 112 -20.66 -0.26 -23.83
N TRP A 113 -20.34 -0.78 -22.64
CA TRP A 113 -18.98 -1.22 -22.30
C TRP A 113 -18.57 -2.45 -23.12
N ASP A 114 -19.44 -3.46 -23.21
CA ASP A 114 -19.21 -4.65 -24.04
C ASP A 114 -19.12 -4.28 -25.53
N GLU A 115 -20.02 -3.44 -26.06
CA GLU A 115 -20.04 -3.05 -27.47
C GLU A 115 -18.89 -2.14 -27.86
N GLN A 116 -18.51 -1.16 -27.03
CA GLN A 116 -17.44 -0.20 -27.37
C GLN A 116 -16.04 -0.76 -27.09
N VAL A 117 -15.85 -1.55 -26.03
CA VAL A 117 -14.54 -2.14 -25.71
C VAL A 117 -14.25 -3.33 -26.64
N HIS A 118 -15.22 -4.23 -26.89
CA HIS A 118 -15.01 -5.29 -27.88
C HIS A 118 -15.01 -4.77 -29.32
N GLY A 119 -15.80 -3.74 -29.64
CA GLY A 119 -15.83 -3.11 -30.96
C GLY A 119 -14.54 -2.36 -31.31
N ALA A 120 -13.90 -1.71 -30.33
CA ALA A 120 -12.64 -1.00 -30.54
C ALA A 120 -11.39 -1.92 -30.49
N LEU A 121 -11.47 -3.06 -29.77
CA LEU A 121 -10.35 -4.00 -29.64
C LEU A 121 -10.34 -5.12 -30.69
N GLY A 122 -11.44 -5.37 -31.42
CA GLY A 122 -11.50 -6.15 -32.68
C GLY A 122 -11.04 -7.61 -32.64
N GLU A 123 -10.39 -8.05 -31.56
CA GLU A 123 -9.78 -9.36 -31.42
C GLU A 123 -10.15 -9.91 -30.03
N LYS A 124 -10.54 -11.19 -30.04
CA LYS A 124 -10.60 -12.05 -28.86
C LYS A 124 -9.30 -11.88 -28.04
N LEU A 125 -9.36 -11.19 -26.90
CA LEU A 125 -8.19 -10.97 -26.04
C LEU A 125 -7.64 -12.32 -25.60
N ALA A 126 -6.34 -12.56 -25.77
CA ALA A 126 -5.68 -13.79 -25.33
C ALA A 126 -4.46 -13.46 -24.46
N GLN A 127 -4.21 -14.28 -23.44
CA GLN A 127 -3.04 -14.16 -22.56
C GLN A 127 -2.18 -15.42 -22.59
N SER A 128 -0.90 -15.26 -22.24
CA SER A 128 0.02 -16.35 -21.91
C SER A 128 0.97 -15.93 -20.79
N VAL A 129 1.47 -16.91 -20.03
CA VAL A 129 2.40 -16.68 -18.92
C VAL A 129 3.80 -17.11 -19.32
N VAL A 130 4.79 -16.25 -19.05
CA VAL A 130 6.21 -16.54 -19.27
C VAL A 130 6.96 -16.48 -17.94
N ALA A 131 7.57 -17.60 -17.53
CA ALA A 131 8.40 -17.67 -16.33
C ALA A 131 9.58 -18.62 -16.52
N ASN A 132 10.76 -18.23 -16.03
CA ASN A 132 12.00 -19.03 -16.08
C ASN A 132 12.35 -19.60 -17.47
N GLY A 133 11.98 -18.91 -18.55
CA GLY A 133 12.23 -19.35 -19.93
C GLY A 133 11.21 -20.33 -20.50
N ALA A 134 10.18 -20.71 -19.73
CA ALA A 134 9.01 -21.45 -20.20
C ALA A 134 7.86 -20.48 -20.52
N THR A 135 7.03 -20.85 -21.49
CA THR A 135 5.86 -20.08 -21.97
C THR A 135 4.65 -21.01 -22.04
N SER A 136 3.52 -20.56 -21.51
CA SER A 136 2.26 -21.31 -21.60
C SER A 136 1.60 -21.18 -22.98
N GLY A 137 0.60 -22.02 -23.24
CA GLY A 137 -0.36 -21.80 -24.31
C GLY A 137 -1.14 -20.49 -24.16
N TRP A 138 -1.70 -20.02 -25.27
CA TRP A 138 -2.60 -18.86 -25.28
C TRP A 138 -3.97 -19.24 -24.71
N GLN A 139 -4.47 -18.44 -23.76
CA GLN A 139 -5.81 -18.58 -23.21
C GLN A 139 -6.67 -17.37 -23.54
N LEU A 140 -7.88 -17.64 -24.02
CA LEU A 140 -8.86 -16.61 -24.31
C LEU A 140 -9.31 -15.92 -23.01
N ILE A 141 -9.47 -14.61 -23.08
CA ILE A 141 -10.00 -13.76 -22.02
C ILE A 141 -11.31 -13.16 -22.54
N THR A 142 -12.40 -13.40 -21.81
CA THR A 142 -13.74 -12.94 -22.16
C THR A 142 -14.17 -11.69 -21.41
N SER A 143 -13.45 -11.27 -20.37
CA SER A 143 -13.76 -10.03 -19.64
C SER A 143 -12.49 -9.39 -19.05
N SER A 144 -12.57 -8.10 -18.74
CA SER A 144 -11.54 -7.29 -18.05
C SER A 144 -10.36 -6.81 -18.90
N VAL A 145 -9.63 -5.83 -18.36
CA VAL A 145 -8.39 -5.29 -18.94
C VAL A 145 -7.18 -6.07 -18.40
N PRO A 146 -6.25 -6.56 -19.25
CA PRO A 146 -5.10 -7.33 -18.80
C PRO A 146 -4.22 -6.55 -17.81
N GLN A 147 -3.85 -7.20 -16.70
CA GLN A 147 -3.00 -6.63 -15.67
C GLN A 147 -1.63 -6.26 -16.28
N GLY A 148 -1.26 -4.97 -16.17
CA GLY A 148 -0.06 -4.42 -16.80
C GLY A 148 -0.31 -3.59 -18.05
N SER A 149 -1.57 -3.51 -18.52
CA SER A 149 -2.00 -2.53 -19.51
C SER A 149 -1.77 -1.10 -18.99
N ILE A 150 -1.23 -0.23 -19.85
CA ILE A 150 -1.08 1.20 -19.58
C ILE A 150 -2.46 1.87 -19.40
N LEU A 151 -3.48 1.38 -20.11
CA LEU A 151 -4.86 1.91 -20.05
C LEU A 151 -5.70 1.29 -18.94
N GLY A 152 -5.29 0.15 -18.38
CA GLY A 152 -6.05 -0.56 -17.32
C GLY A 152 -6.45 0.33 -16.15
N PRO A 153 -5.54 1.11 -15.54
CA PRO A 153 -5.90 2.00 -14.43
C PRO A 153 -6.91 3.08 -14.82
N VAL A 154 -6.81 3.65 -16.02
CA VAL A 154 -7.72 4.71 -16.48
C VAL A 154 -9.11 4.13 -16.73
N MET A 155 -9.18 3.00 -17.42
CA MET A 155 -10.45 2.31 -17.68
C MET A 155 -11.12 1.84 -16.39
N PHE A 156 -10.34 1.35 -15.43
CA PHE A 156 -10.86 0.97 -14.12
C PHE A 156 -11.46 2.17 -13.38
N ASN A 157 -10.78 3.32 -13.38
CA ASN A 157 -11.30 4.54 -12.76
C ASN A 157 -12.62 5.02 -13.39
N ILE A 158 -12.73 4.96 -14.73
CA ILE A 158 -13.98 5.31 -15.43
C ILE A 158 -15.09 4.33 -15.05
N PHE A 159 -14.77 3.04 -14.94
CA PHE A 159 -15.72 2.00 -14.58
C PHE A 159 -16.29 2.18 -13.16
N ILE A 160 -15.45 2.56 -12.18
CA ILE A 160 -15.87 2.76 -10.79
C ILE A 160 -16.35 4.20 -10.49
N ASP A 161 -16.49 5.06 -11.50
CA ASP A 161 -16.75 6.50 -11.31
C ASP A 161 -18.08 6.80 -10.59
N ASN A 162 -19.02 5.85 -10.63
CA ASN A 162 -20.31 5.95 -9.94
C ASN A 162 -20.43 5.00 -8.73
N LEU A 163 -19.33 4.43 -8.24
CA LEU A 163 -19.32 3.51 -7.10
C LEU A 163 -19.87 4.17 -5.82
N ASP A 164 -19.58 5.45 -5.62
CA ASP A 164 -20.03 6.23 -4.46
C ASP A 164 -21.41 6.89 -4.67
N ALA A 165 -22.08 6.61 -5.79
CA ALA A 165 -23.36 7.20 -6.11
C ALA A 165 -24.41 6.82 -5.05
N GLY A 166 -24.87 7.84 -4.32
CA GLY A 166 -25.86 7.67 -3.26
C GLY A 166 -25.29 7.19 -1.93
N VAL A 167 -23.96 7.11 -1.76
CA VAL A 167 -23.36 6.93 -0.43
C VAL A 167 -23.59 8.19 0.40
N GLU A 168 -24.20 8.03 1.58
CA GLU A 168 -24.54 9.14 2.48
C GLU A 168 -23.38 9.48 3.44
N CYS A 169 -22.62 8.47 3.86
CA CYS A 169 -21.47 8.65 4.74
C CYS A 169 -20.38 9.47 4.06
N THR A 170 -19.78 10.41 4.81
CA THR A 170 -18.67 11.21 4.28
C THR A 170 -17.39 10.38 4.12
N ILE A 171 -17.11 9.89 2.91
CA ILE A 171 -15.81 9.29 2.58
C ILE A 171 -14.74 10.39 2.77
N THR A 172 -13.92 10.27 3.81
CA THR A 172 -12.95 11.31 4.17
C THR A 172 -11.56 10.71 4.27
N SER A 173 -10.77 10.83 3.20
CA SER A 173 -9.33 10.56 3.25
C SER A 173 -8.69 11.37 4.36
N LEU A 174 -8.30 10.71 5.45
CA LEU A 174 -7.74 11.43 6.60
C LEU A 174 -6.28 11.75 6.33
N LEU A 175 -6.05 13.03 6.05
CA LEU A 175 -4.76 13.71 6.00
C LEU A 175 -4.11 13.84 7.40
N MET A 176 -4.22 12.82 8.26
CA MET A 176 -3.64 12.86 9.61
C MET A 176 -2.14 12.52 9.61
N ILE A 177 -1.54 12.25 8.45
CA ILE A 177 -0.09 12.13 8.32
C ILE A 177 0.35 13.10 7.23
N PRO A 178 1.19 14.10 7.53
CA PRO A 178 1.83 14.87 6.48
C PRO A 178 2.62 13.88 5.64
N ASN A 179 2.19 13.68 4.38
CA ASN A 179 2.67 12.74 3.36
C ASN A 179 1.91 11.40 3.21
N CYS A 180 0.79 11.15 3.88
CA CYS A 180 -0.08 10.01 3.55
C CYS A 180 -1.49 10.48 3.19
N GLU A 181 -1.93 10.16 1.99
CA GLU A 181 -3.35 9.97 1.71
C GLU A 181 -3.66 8.56 2.18
N VAL A 182 -4.36 8.44 3.32
CA VAL A 182 -4.96 7.16 3.72
C VAL A 182 -6.44 7.32 3.39
N LEU A 183 -6.92 6.49 2.46
CA LEU A 183 -8.31 6.53 2.03
C LEU A 183 -9.11 5.80 3.11
N LEU A 184 -9.83 6.56 3.91
CA LEU A 184 -10.54 6.00 5.05
C LEU A 184 -11.95 6.54 5.02
N THR A 185 -12.92 5.65 4.86
CA THR A 185 -14.32 6.04 4.93
C THR A 185 -14.65 6.41 6.37
N LEU A 186 -15.01 7.67 6.60
CA LEU A 186 -15.45 8.16 7.91
C LEU A 186 -16.96 8.21 7.92
N SER A 187 -17.61 7.31 8.65
CA SER A 187 -19.00 7.56 9.00
C SER A 187 -19.03 8.47 10.23
N ARG A 188 -19.56 9.69 10.05
CA ARG A 188 -19.96 10.58 11.16
C ARG A 188 -21.37 10.25 11.66
N ASP A 189 -22.01 9.30 10.99
CA ASP A 189 -23.44 9.11 11.02
C ASP A 189 -23.81 7.90 11.87
N LYS A 190 -25.10 7.80 12.16
CA LYS A 190 -25.65 6.68 12.92
C LYS A 190 -25.31 5.37 12.23
N ALA A 191 -25.10 4.30 13.01
CA ALA A 191 -24.78 2.97 12.49
C ALA A 191 -25.68 2.54 11.31
N ASP A 192 -26.97 2.90 11.36
CA ASP A 192 -27.94 2.60 10.31
C ASP A 192 -27.60 3.25 8.95
N THR A 193 -26.94 4.42 8.92
CA THR A 193 -26.52 5.06 7.67
C THR A 193 -25.37 4.28 7.04
N LEU A 194 -24.38 3.88 7.84
CA LEU A 194 -23.25 3.10 7.33
C LEU A 194 -23.68 1.73 6.81
N GLN A 195 -24.64 1.07 7.48
CA GLN A 195 -25.19 -0.19 6.97
C GLN A 195 -25.90 0.00 5.63
N ARG A 196 -26.73 1.05 5.48
CA ARG A 196 -27.39 1.36 4.20
C ARG A 196 -26.39 1.62 3.07
N ASP A 197 -25.27 2.28 3.37
CA ASP A 197 -24.23 2.51 2.37
C ASP A 197 -23.50 1.21 1.98
N LEU A 198 -23.25 0.30 2.93
CA LEU A 198 -22.71 -1.03 2.61
C LEU A 198 -23.66 -1.85 1.74
N ASP A 199 -24.97 -1.78 2.02
CA ASP A 199 -25.99 -2.46 1.22
C ASP A 199 -26.03 -1.90 -0.21
N ARG A 200 -25.86 -0.58 -0.37
CA ARG A 200 -25.76 0.09 -1.68
C ARG A 200 -24.49 -0.34 -2.43
N LEU A 201 -23.35 -0.42 -1.75
CA LEU A 201 -22.09 -0.87 -2.35
C LEU A 201 -22.19 -2.32 -2.83
N GLU A 202 -22.72 -3.23 -2.00
CA GLU A 202 -22.93 -4.63 -2.40
C GLU A 202 -23.88 -4.72 -3.60
N HIS A 203 -24.96 -3.94 -3.61
CA HIS A 203 -25.89 -3.88 -4.73
C HIS A 203 -25.24 -3.35 -6.01
N TRP A 204 -24.43 -2.28 -5.91
CA TRP A 204 -23.66 -1.76 -7.04
C TRP A 204 -22.69 -2.81 -7.59
N ALA A 205 -21.97 -3.52 -6.71
CA ALA A 205 -21.04 -4.56 -7.14
C ALA A 205 -21.76 -5.67 -7.90
N MET A 206 -22.92 -6.12 -7.39
CA MET A 206 -23.75 -7.12 -8.05
C MET A 206 -24.24 -6.67 -9.44
N ILE A 207 -24.70 -5.42 -9.59
CA ILE A 207 -25.13 -4.88 -10.90
C ILE A 207 -23.97 -4.82 -11.89
N ASN A 208 -22.78 -4.47 -11.43
CA ASN A 208 -21.60 -4.29 -12.26
C ASN A 208 -20.78 -5.59 -12.43
N GLY A 209 -21.32 -6.75 -12.01
CA GLY A 209 -20.63 -8.04 -12.13
C GLY A 209 -19.37 -8.16 -11.29
N MET A 210 -19.22 -7.32 -10.27
CA MET A 210 -18.13 -7.33 -9.30
C MET A 210 -18.53 -8.07 -8.02
N LYS A 211 -17.52 -8.51 -7.28
CA LYS A 211 -17.70 -9.11 -5.95
C LYS A 211 -16.65 -8.58 -4.99
N PHE A 212 -17.08 -8.08 -3.84
CA PHE A 212 -16.15 -7.70 -2.77
C PHE A 212 -15.43 -8.92 -2.19
N ASN A 213 -14.16 -8.73 -1.85
CA ASN A 213 -13.43 -9.72 -1.07
C ASN A 213 -13.76 -9.52 0.42
N LYS A 214 -14.83 -10.17 0.87
CA LYS A 214 -15.38 -10.02 2.22
C LYS A 214 -14.38 -10.34 3.33
N LEU A 215 -13.42 -11.23 3.09
CA LEU A 215 -12.34 -11.53 4.05
C LEU A 215 -11.38 -10.35 4.26
N LYS A 216 -11.23 -9.48 3.25
CA LYS A 216 -10.42 -8.27 3.35
C LYS A 216 -11.19 -7.09 3.94
N CYS A 217 -12.51 -7.09 3.81
CA CYS A 217 -13.37 -6.07 4.40
C CYS A 217 -13.43 -6.24 5.92
N GLN A 218 -12.82 -5.31 6.66
CA GLN A 218 -12.71 -5.39 8.12
C GLN A 218 -13.21 -4.10 8.78
N ILE A 219 -13.78 -4.22 9.98
CA ILE A 219 -14.25 -3.08 10.78
C ILE A 219 -13.16 -2.66 11.77
N LEU A 220 -12.73 -1.40 11.69
CA LEU A 220 -11.85 -0.78 12.68
C LEU A 220 -12.64 0.21 13.54
N HIS A 221 -12.94 -0.19 14.78
CA HIS A 221 -13.61 0.66 15.76
C HIS A 221 -12.65 1.70 16.34
N LEU A 222 -13.04 2.97 16.29
CA LEU A 222 -12.26 4.11 16.77
C LEU A 222 -13.02 4.89 17.84
N GLY A 223 -12.27 5.50 18.76
CA GLY A 223 -12.85 6.35 19.81
C GLY A 223 -13.32 5.57 21.04
N GLN A 224 -13.31 6.24 22.18
CA GLN A 224 -13.66 5.63 23.47
C GLN A 224 -15.17 5.43 23.66
N SER A 225 -15.99 6.15 22.88
CA SER A 225 -17.46 6.12 22.92
C SER A 225 -18.09 5.20 21.87
N ASN A 226 -17.29 4.42 21.16
CA ASN A 226 -17.79 3.51 20.13
C ASN A 226 -18.46 2.28 20.79
N SER A 227 -19.68 1.97 20.36
CA SER A 227 -20.50 0.89 20.88
C SER A 227 -20.15 -0.50 20.33
N GLY A 228 -19.18 -0.60 19.42
CA GLY A 228 -18.76 -1.84 18.76
C GLY A 228 -19.82 -2.39 17.81
N HIS A 229 -20.50 -1.53 17.06
CA HIS A 229 -21.57 -1.94 16.16
C HIS A 229 -21.07 -2.93 15.10
N LYS A 230 -21.88 -3.93 14.77
CA LYS A 230 -21.53 -4.94 13.75
C LYS A 230 -22.20 -4.60 12.44
N TYR A 231 -21.47 -4.76 11.35
CA TYR A 231 -21.97 -4.49 10.00
C TYR A 231 -21.98 -5.76 9.18
N LYS A 232 -22.86 -5.79 8.19
CA LYS A 232 -22.91 -6.83 7.16
C LYS A 232 -22.51 -6.29 5.80
N LEU A 233 -21.97 -7.16 4.97
CA LEU A 233 -21.79 -6.94 3.53
C LEU A 233 -22.46 -8.09 2.77
N GLY A 234 -23.65 -7.80 2.22
CA GLY A 234 -24.60 -8.81 1.78
C GLY A 234 -25.05 -9.68 2.97
N GLU A 235 -24.98 -11.00 2.82
CA GLU A 235 -25.39 -11.95 3.87
C GLU A 235 -24.35 -12.18 4.97
N GLU A 236 -23.12 -11.71 4.79
CA GLU A 236 -21.99 -12.01 5.68
C GLU A 236 -21.72 -10.88 6.68
N TRP A 237 -21.42 -11.26 7.91
CA TRP A 237 -21.00 -10.32 8.96
C TRP A 237 -19.52 -9.99 8.80
N LEU A 238 -19.19 -8.70 8.83
CA LEU A 238 -17.79 -8.25 8.81
C LEU A 238 -17.14 -8.47 10.18
N GLU A 239 -15.88 -8.91 10.14
CA GLU A 239 -15.08 -9.07 11.35
C GLU A 239 -14.54 -7.73 11.85
N SER A 240 -14.36 -7.64 13.16
CA SER A 240 -13.75 -6.46 13.79
C SER A 240 -12.28 -6.73 14.05
N SER A 241 -11.43 -5.78 13.67
CA SER A 241 -9.99 -5.87 13.81
C SER A 241 -9.43 -4.74 14.68
N PRO A 242 -8.46 -5.03 15.57
CA PRO A 242 -7.83 -4.02 16.42
C PRO A 242 -6.84 -3.13 15.65
N ALA A 243 -6.38 -3.56 14.48
CA ALA A 243 -5.46 -2.79 13.65
C ALA A 243 -5.50 -3.25 12.19
N GLU A 244 -5.68 -2.30 11.29
CA GLU A 244 -5.82 -2.56 9.87
C GLU A 244 -4.78 -1.83 9.03
N ARG A 245 -4.47 -2.41 7.87
CA ARG A 245 -3.46 -1.87 6.97
C ARG A 245 -4.11 -1.34 5.69
N ASP A 246 -4.01 -0.04 5.50
CA ASP A 246 -4.41 0.62 4.25
C ASP A 246 -3.22 1.32 3.58
N LEU A 247 -3.04 1.13 2.27
CA LEU A 247 -1.94 1.71 1.46
C LEU A 247 -0.53 1.58 2.09
N GLY A 248 -0.31 0.51 2.87
CA GLY A 248 0.95 0.24 3.59
C GLY A 248 1.09 0.95 4.95
N VAL A 249 0.08 1.72 5.37
CA VAL A 249 -0.05 2.35 6.68
C VAL A 249 -0.85 1.43 7.60
N LEU A 250 -0.29 1.11 8.78
CA LEU A 250 -1.06 0.44 9.83
C LEU A 250 -1.75 1.48 10.71
N ALA A 251 -3.08 1.39 10.79
CA ALA A 251 -3.90 2.13 11.74
C ALA A 251 -4.40 1.17 12.83
N ASP A 252 -4.03 1.41 14.08
CA ASP A 252 -4.64 0.71 15.21
C ASP A 252 -5.86 1.45 15.75
N SER A 253 -6.68 0.77 16.56
CA SER A 253 -7.91 1.32 17.14
C SER A 253 -7.70 2.57 18.01
N ARG A 254 -6.44 2.84 18.41
CA ARG A 254 -6.03 4.01 19.20
C ARG A 254 -5.38 5.10 18.33
N LEU A 255 -5.30 4.88 17.01
CA LEU A 255 -4.57 5.71 16.05
C LEU A 255 -3.12 5.98 16.48
N ASN A 256 -2.49 4.99 17.12
CA ASN A 256 -1.12 5.07 17.58
C ASN A 256 -0.13 4.66 16.48
N MET A 257 0.75 5.60 16.12
CA MET A 257 1.81 5.38 15.12
C MET A 257 2.98 4.52 15.63
N SER A 258 3.04 4.12 16.90
CA SER A 258 4.13 3.33 17.47
C SER A 258 4.33 2.01 16.73
N GLN A 259 3.25 1.26 16.44
CA GLN A 259 3.36 -0.02 15.73
C GLN A 259 3.95 0.18 14.33
N GLN A 260 3.52 1.23 13.64
CA GLN A 260 4.05 1.58 12.33
C GLN A 260 5.51 1.98 12.39
N CYS A 261 5.93 2.73 13.42
CA CYS A 261 7.33 3.07 13.64
C CYS A 261 8.20 1.83 13.89
N VAL A 262 7.69 0.85 14.64
CA VAL A 262 8.36 -0.44 14.85
C VAL A 262 8.48 -1.22 13.54
N ARG A 263 7.43 -1.26 12.72
CA ARG A 263 7.44 -1.91 11.40
C ARG A 263 8.45 -1.25 10.45
N ALA A 264 8.42 0.07 10.35
CA ALA A 264 9.39 0.85 9.59
C ALA A 264 10.81 0.55 10.07
N ALA A 265 11.02 0.56 11.39
CA ALA A 265 12.31 0.27 12.00
C ALA A 265 12.83 -1.12 11.65
N LYS A 266 12.00 -2.16 11.80
CA LYS A 266 12.33 -3.54 11.43
C LYS A 266 12.71 -3.64 9.95
N ARG A 267 11.90 -3.07 9.06
CA ARG A 267 12.17 -3.07 7.62
C ARG A 267 13.49 -2.38 7.30
N THR A 268 13.73 -1.20 7.85
CA THR A 268 14.97 -0.46 7.60
C THR A 268 16.21 -1.12 8.19
N ASN A 269 16.10 -1.77 9.35
CA ASN A 269 17.20 -2.53 9.93
C ASN A 269 17.58 -3.73 9.05
N PHE A 270 16.59 -4.43 8.49
CA PHE A 270 16.84 -5.49 7.50
C PHE A 270 17.60 -4.95 6.29
N ILE A 271 17.13 -3.84 5.71
CA ILE A 271 17.78 -3.18 4.56
C ILE A 271 19.21 -2.77 4.90
N LEU A 272 19.42 -2.20 6.08
CA LEU A 272 20.73 -1.77 6.55
C LEU A 272 21.67 -2.97 6.74
N GLY A 273 21.14 -4.11 7.23
CA GLY A 273 21.85 -5.39 7.27
C GLY A 273 22.27 -5.85 5.88
N CYS A 274 21.37 -5.83 4.90
CA CYS A 274 21.69 -6.16 3.51
C CYS A 274 22.81 -5.26 2.95
N ILE A 275 22.75 -3.94 3.20
CA ILE A 275 23.80 -2.99 2.79
C ILE A 275 25.13 -3.39 3.43
N LYS A 276 25.12 -3.62 4.76
CA LYS A 276 26.30 -4.02 5.55
C LYS A 276 26.98 -5.28 4.99
N HIS A 277 26.20 -6.26 4.54
CA HIS A 277 26.74 -7.52 4.02
C HIS A 277 27.08 -7.50 2.53
N SER A 278 26.42 -6.65 1.74
CA SER A 278 26.53 -6.69 0.28
C SER A 278 27.59 -5.74 -0.29
N ILE A 279 27.79 -4.60 0.39
CA ILE A 279 28.61 -3.47 -0.09
C ILE A 279 30.00 -3.53 0.51
N THR A 280 31.01 -3.24 -0.30
CA THR A 280 32.44 -3.48 0.02
C THR A 280 33.26 -2.20 0.10
N SER A 281 32.82 -1.12 -0.55
CA SER A 281 33.49 0.17 -0.61
C SER A 281 33.40 1.00 0.68
N TRP A 282 32.27 0.95 1.42
CA TRP A 282 32.01 1.69 2.66
C TRP A 282 32.40 3.18 2.60
N SER A 283 32.37 3.76 1.40
CA SER A 283 32.72 5.16 1.18
C SER A 283 31.52 6.05 1.49
N ASN A 284 31.77 7.30 1.90
CA ASN A 284 30.73 8.28 2.24
C ASN A 284 29.72 8.38 1.09
N LYS A 285 30.20 8.56 -0.15
CA LYS A 285 29.35 8.68 -1.34
C LYS A 285 28.43 7.47 -1.55
N VAL A 286 28.94 6.25 -1.41
CA VAL A 286 28.15 5.02 -1.64
C VAL A 286 27.12 4.82 -0.52
N ILE A 287 27.53 4.96 0.74
CA ILE A 287 26.65 4.72 1.89
C ILE A 287 25.55 5.78 2.00
N ILE A 288 25.88 7.06 1.83
CA ILE A 288 24.90 8.17 1.80
C ILE A 288 23.84 7.89 0.73
N LEU A 289 24.27 7.52 -0.47
CA LEU A 289 23.39 7.32 -1.61
C LEU A 289 22.47 6.11 -1.40
N LEU A 290 22.99 5.01 -0.84
CA LEU A 290 22.18 3.84 -0.46
C LEU A 290 21.21 4.15 0.67
N TYR A 291 21.64 4.90 1.69
CA TYR A 291 20.78 5.33 2.78
C TYR A 291 19.62 6.19 2.25
N SER A 292 19.93 7.23 1.48
CA SER A 292 18.91 8.14 0.93
C SER A 292 17.94 7.45 -0.01
N ALA A 293 18.39 6.45 -0.77
CA ALA A 293 17.52 5.77 -1.72
C ALA A 293 16.71 4.60 -1.12
N LEU A 294 17.28 3.85 -0.16
CA LEU A 294 16.66 2.60 0.33
C LEU A 294 16.15 2.66 1.77
N VAL A 295 16.72 3.53 2.61
CA VAL A 295 16.42 3.56 4.05
C VAL A 295 15.57 4.78 4.39
N GLN A 296 15.99 5.94 3.90
CA GLN A 296 15.36 7.23 4.19
C GLN A 296 13.86 7.30 3.84
N PRO A 297 13.37 6.79 2.69
CA PRO A 297 11.94 6.86 2.36
C PRO A 297 11.07 6.16 3.41
N HIS A 298 11.55 5.04 3.97
CA HIS A 298 10.85 4.30 5.00
C HIS A 298 10.87 4.99 6.38
N LEU A 299 11.78 5.93 6.62
CA LEU A 299 11.90 6.65 7.90
C LEU A 299 11.18 8.00 7.87
N GLU A 300 11.13 8.67 6.72
CA GLU A 300 10.59 10.03 6.60
C GLU A 300 9.09 10.08 6.37
N PHE A 301 8.51 9.04 5.78
CA PHE A 301 7.07 8.95 5.53
C PHE A 301 6.23 8.97 6.82
N TRP A 302 6.80 8.57 7.97
CA TRP A 302 6.08 8.48 9.23
C TRP A 302 6.29 9.70 10.13
N ALA A 303 5.20 10.17 10.74
CA ALA A 303 5.19 11.24 11.72
C ALA A 303 4.87 10.70 13.14
N PRO A 304 5.84 10.11 13.86
CA PRO A 304 5.62 9.67 15.24
C PRO A 304 5.21 10.82 16.17
N HIS A 305 4.26 10.54 17.05
CA HIS A 305 3.82 11.47 18.10
C HIS A 305 4.65 11.32 19.38
N PHE A 306 5.04 10.08 19.72
CA PHE A 306 5.76 9.81 20.95
C PHE A 306 7.27 9.98 20.80
N LYS A 307 7.90 10.63 21.78
CA LYS A 307 9.37 10.79 21.85
C LYS A 307 10.11 9.46 21.75
N LYS A 308 9.55 8.37 22.29
CA LYS A 308 10.14 7.02 22.20
C LYS A 308 10.29 6.56 20.74
N ASP A 309 9.28 6.83 19.91
CA ASP A 309 9.24 6.39 18.51
C ASP A 309 10.15 7.26 17.64
N VAL A 310 10.18 8.58 17.91
CA VAL A 310 11.16 9.50 17.30
C VAL A 310 12.59 8.99 17.54
N LYS A 311 12.92 8.61 18.78
CA LYS A 311 14.23 8.06 19.14
C LYS A 311 14.53 6.74 18.42
N VAL A 312 13.56 5.84 18.31
CA VAL A 312 13.73 4.57 17.58
C VAL A 312 14.11 4.83 16.12
N LEU A 313 13.41 5.73 15.44
CA LEU A 313 13.71 6.03 14.04
C LEU A 313 15.05 6.78 13.88
N GLU A 314 15.34 7.74 14.76
CA GLU A 314 16.61 8.48 14.75
C GLU A 314 17.82 7.56 14.98
N TRP A 315 17.65 6.53 15.82
CA TRP A 315 18.69 5.53 16.07
C TRP A 315 19.08 4.76 14.79
N ILE A 316 18.17 4.59 13.85
CA ILE A 316 18.44 3.90 12.58
C ILE A 316 19.29 4.78 11.66
N GLN A 317 19.02 6.09 11.62
CA GLN A 317 19.90 7.04 10.94
C GLN A 317 21.30 7.03 11.55
N ARG A 318 21.41 7.07 12.89
CA ARG A 318 22.70 6.93 13.60
C ARG A 318 23.44 5.66 13.19
N ARG A 319 22.74 4.53 13.17
CA ARG A 319 23.33 3.24 12.78
C ARG A 319 23.81 3.23 11.33
N ALA A 320 23.09 3.89 10.42
CA ALA A 320 23.49 3.99 9.03
C ALA A 320 24.73 4.87 8.84
N ILE A 321 24.80 6.01 9.55
CA ILE A 321 25.94 6.92 9.53
C ILE A 321 27.20 6.25 10.07
N LYS A 322 27.09 5.40 11.09
CA LYS A 322 28.20 4.59 11.60
C LYS A 322 28.78 3.57 10.61
N LEU A 323 28.12 3.31 9.47
CA LEU A 323 28.72 2.53 8.39
C LEU A 323 29.70 3.34 7.53
N VAL A 324 29.77 4.65 7.72
CA VAL A 324 30.69 5.52 6.98
C VAL A 324 32.05 5.49 7.66
N LYS A 325 33.11 5.16 6.91
CA LYS A 325 34.48 5.16 7.43
C LYS A 325 34.98 6.57 7.75
N GLY A 326 35.77 6.71 8.82
CA GLY A 326 36.43 7.97 9.17
C GLY A 326 35.59 8.96 9.96
N LEU A 327 34.44 8.53 10.49
CA LEU A 327 33.58 9.35 11.38
C LEU A 327 33.56 8.84 12.83
N GLU A 328 34.37 7.84 13.16
CA GLU A 328 34.23 6.99 14.35
C GLU A 328 34.35 7.74 15.69
N GLU A 329 35.15 8.80 15.75
CA GLU A 329 35.42 9.58 16.96
C GLU A 329 34.53 10.83 17.12
N MET A 330 33.68 11.12 16.14
CA MET A 330 32.90 12.35 16.12
C MET A 330 31.60 12.23 16.94
N SER A 331 31.10 13.36 17.44
CA SER A 331 29.74 13.41 17.97
C SER A 331 28.72 13.31 16.82
N TYR A 332 27.53 12.78 17.11
CA TYR A 332 26.48 12.59 16.09
C TYR A 332 26.15 13.88 15.32
N GLU A 333 26.13 15.02 15.99
CA GLU A 333 25.86 16.32 15.36
C GLU A 333 26.97 16.73 14.39
N LYS A 334 28.24 16.45 14.72
CA LYS A 334 29.38 16.67 13.83
C LYS A 334 29.34 15.71 12.64
N GLU A 335 28.99 14.43 12.85
CA GLU A 335 28.81 13.46 11.75
C GLU A 335 27.77 13.94 10.74
N LEU A 336 26.62 14.43 11.21
CA LEU A 336 25.58 15.00 10.36
C LEU A 336 26.09 16.21 9.58
N GLY A 337 26.84 17.11 10.22
CA GLY A 337 27.45 18.28 9.58
C GLY A 337 28.40 17.89 8.46
N THR A 338 29.33 16.94 8.71
CA THR A 338 30.29 16.45 7.71
C THR A 338 29.61 15.80 6.51
N LEU A 339 28.50 15.08 6.73
CA LEU A 339 27.75 14.41 5.67
C LEU A 339 26.67 15.30 5.03
N SER A 340 26.54 16.57 5.45
CA SER A 340 25.46 17.48 5.04
C SER A 340 24.05 16.90 5.26
N PHE A 341 23.88 16.04 6.27
CA PHE A 341 22.58 15.50 6.67
C PHE A 341 21.92 16.35 7.75
N SER A 342 20.60 16.24 7.83
CA SER A 342 19.83 16.71 8.99
C SER A 342 19.22 15.52 9.73
N GLY A 343 18.99 15.67 11.04
CA GLY A 343 18.26 14.68 11.82
C GLY A 343 16.85 14.45 11.27
N LEU A 344 16.29 13.24 11.46
CA LEU A 344 14.97 12.91 10.90
C LEU A 344 13.89 13.81 11.48
N GLU A 345 13.99 14.18 12.75
CA GLU A 345 13.03 15.07 13.40
C GLU A 345 12.93 16.43 12.70
N LYS A 346 14.08 17.05 12.41
CA LYS A 346 14.14 18.32 11.67
C LYS A 346 13.58 18.18 10.25
N ARG A 347 13.87 17.06 9.58
CA ARG A 347 13.35 16.78 8.23
C ARG A 347 11.85 16.58 8.20
N ARG A 348 11.31 15.81 9.14
CA ARG A 348 9.87 15.63 9.30
C ARG A 348 9.19 16.95 9.61
N LEU A 349 9.73 17.76 10.52
CA LEU A 349 9.19 19.08 10.83
C LEU A 349 9.13 19.96 9.58
N LYS A 350 10.22 20.00 8.80
CA LYS A 350 10.26 20.71 7.51
C LYS A 350 9.18 20.20 6.56
N ALA A 351 9.02 18.87 6.44
CA ALA A 351 7.98 18.28 5.60
C ALA A 351 6.57 18.70 6.09
N LYS A 352 6.29 18.64 7.40
CA LYS A 352 5.00 19.09 7.97
C LYS A 352 4.71 20.54 7.62
N LEU A 353 5.72 21.41 7.73
CA LEU A 353 5.58 22.84 7.42
C LEU A 353 5.35 23.10 5.93
N ILE A 354 6.03 22.35 5.04
CA ILE A 354 5.81 22.43 3.59
C ILE A 354 4.38 21.99 3.25
N THR A 355 3.93 20.87 3.82
CA THR A 355 2.55 20.37 3.62
C THR A 355 1.53 21.40 4.11
N LEU A 356 1.71 21.92 5.33
CA LEU A 356 0.83 22.94 5.90
C LEU A 356 0.79 24.20 5.02
N TYR A 357 1.95 24.69 4.57
CA TYR A 357 2.02 25.84 3.67
C TYR A 357 1.29 25.58 2.34
N SER A 358 1.51 24.41 1.73
CA SER A 358 0.84 24.03 0.48
C SER A 358 -0.67 23.92 0.64
N PHE A 359 -1.12 23.38 1.78
CA PHE A 359 -2.53 23.28 2.14
C PHE A 359 -3.13 24.68 2.30
N LEU A 360 -2.53 25.53 3.13
CA LEU A 360 -3.01 26.90 3.37
C LEU A 360 -3.07 27.70 2.06
N ARG A 361 -2.08 27.55 1.18
CA ARG A 361 -2.05 28.22 -0.13
C ARG A 361 -3.13 27.70 -1.09
N ARG A 362 -3.44 26.40 -1.06
CA ARG A 362 -4.50 25.80 -1.87
C ARG A 362 -5.89 26.16 -1.33
N ALA A 363 -6.04 26.14 -0.02
CA ALA A 363 -7.24 26.51 0.72
C ALA A 363 -7.60 28.00 0.55
N SER A 364 -6.61 28.89 0.39
CA SER A 364 -6.85 30.30 0.06
C SER A 364 -7.35 30.56 -1.38
N GLY A 365 -7.35 29.55 -2.26
CA GLY A 365 -7.84 29.68 -3.63
C GLY A 365 -9.34 29.44 -3.78
N GLU A 366 -9.90 28.46 -3.08
CA GLU A 366 -11.33 28.09 -3.09
C GLU A 366 -11.59 27.20 -1.84
N GLY A 367 -12.53 27.59 -0.96
CA GLY A 367 -13.09 26.72 0.09
C GLY A 367 -12.36 26.57 1.43
N GLY A 368 -11.20 27.21 1.65
CA GLY A 368 -10.38 26.99 2.85
C GLY A 368 -10.84 27.57 4.18
N ALA A 369 -11.88 28.41 4.17
CA ALA A 369 -12.29 29.21 5.33
C ALA A 369 -12.96 28.40 6.45
N GLU A 370 -13.33 27.13 6.21
CA GLU A 370 -14.15 26.35 7.15
C GLU A 370 -13.36 25.50 8.16
N LEU A 371 -12.07 25.24 7.93
CA LEU A 371 -11.32 24.29 8.79
C LEU A 371 -10.78 24.92 10.08
N PHE A 372 -10.43 26.21 10.02
CA PHE A 372 -9.88 26.97 11.12
C PHE A 372 -10.65 28.28 11.29
N SER A 373 -11.34 28.45 12.42
CA SER A 373 -11.96 29.71 12.78
C SER A 373 -11.03 30.52 13.69
N LEU A 374 -11.03 31.84 13.56
CA LEU A 374 -10.30 32.70 14.49
C LEU A 374 -11.14 32.83 15.77
N VAL A 375 -10.56 32.52 16.93
CA VAL A 375 -11.22 32.72 18.22
C VAL A 375 -11.08 34.17 18.63
N SER A 376 -12.19 34.90 18.70
CA SER A 376 -12.27 36.28 19.22
C SER A 376 -12.32 36.35 20.75
N SER A 377 -11.50 35.54 21.44
CA SER A 377 -11.52 35.48 22.91
C SER A 377 -10.29 36.15 23.52
N ASP A 378 -10.52 37.21 24.26
CA ASP A 378 -9.50 38.02 24.93
C ASP A 378 -9.02 37.38 26.25
N ARG A 379 -9.52 36.19 26.60
CA ARG A 379 -9.34 35.53 27.90
C ARG A 379 -8.27 34.45 27.94
N THR A 380 -7.21 34.56 27.15
CA THR A 380 -6.10 33.59 27.24
C THR A 380 -4.76 34.24 27.49
N HIS A 381 -3.93 33.61 28.32
CA HIS A 381 -2.54 34.01 28.56
C HIS A 381 -1.74 33.88 27.25
N GLY A 382 -1.58 34.99 26.51
CA GLY A 382 -0.86 35.07 25.23
C GLY A 382 -1.48 36.11 24.27
N ASN A 383 -0.89 36.29 23.09
CA ASN A 383 -1.44 37.19 22.06
C ASN A 383 -2.86 36.74 21.69
N GLY A 384 -3.82 37.68 21.72
CA GLY A 384 -5.28 37.48 21.61
C GLY A 384 -5.82 36.97 20.27
N SER A 385 -5.09 36.10 19.58
CA SER A 385 -5.50 35.48 18.33
C SER A 385 -5.09 34.02 18.33
N LYS A 386 -6.06 33.11 18.51
CA LYS A 386 -5.87 31.66 18.36
C LYS A 386 -6.69 31.14 17.19
N LEU A 387 -6.10 30.26 16.39
CA LEU A 387 -6.82 29.46 15.41
C LEU A 387 -7.50 28.29 16.14
N CYS A 388 -8.82 28.21 16.03
CA CYS A 388 -9.63 27.09 16.47
C CYS A 388 -9.78 26.11 15.31
N GLN A 389 -9.31 24.88 15.50
CA GLN A 389 -9.61 23.78 14.59
C GLN A 389 -10.98 23.19 14.94
N GLY A 390 -11.84 22.95 13.95
CA GLY A 390 -13.09 22.20 14.16
C GLY A 390 -12.81 20.82 14.78
N ARG A 391 -13.61 20.40 15.76
CA ARG A 391 -13.46 19.06 16.38
C ARG A 391 -13.91 17.99 15.39
N PHE A 392 -12.98 17.14 14.94
CA PHE A 392 -13.32 15.89 14.26
C PHE A 392 -13.76 14.86 15.30
N ARG A 393 -14.96 14.27 15.15
CA ARG A 393 -15.38 13.07 15.90
C ARG A 393 -15.07 11.84 15.06
N PRO A 394 -14.10 10.99 15.45
CA PRO A 394 -13.67 9.84 14.68
C PRO A 394 -14.32 8.57 15.22
N ASP A 395 -15.58 8.31 14.86
CA ASP A 395 -16.31 7.23 15.52
C ASP A 395 -16.18 5.87 14.80
N ILE A 396 -16.20 5.76 13.46
CA ILE A 396 -16.11 4.45 12.76
C ILE A 396 -15.32 4.51 11.43
N ARG A 397 -14.56 3.46 11.10
CA ARG A 397 -13.89 3.24 9.79
C ARG A 397 -14.04 1.81 9.26
N ILE A 398 -14.24 1.70 7.95
CA ILE A 398 -14.16 0.45 7.18
C ILE A 398 -12.93 0.55 6.28
N ILE A 399 -12.15 -0.52 6.20
CA ILE A 399 -10.94 -0.61 5.38
C ILE A 399 -11.18 -1.71 4.35
N GLU A 400 -10.97 -1.38 3.07
CA GLU A 400 -11.18 -2.25 1.90
C GLU A 400 -9.91 -3.00 1.46
#